data_AF-A0A699Q899-F1
#
_entry.id   AF-A0A699Q899-F1
#
_cell.length_a   1.000
_cell.length_b   1.000
_cell.length_c   1.000
_cell.angle_alpha   90.00
_cell.angle_beta   90.00
_cell.angle_gamma   90.00
#
_symmetry.space_group_name_H-M   'P 1'
#
loop_
_entity.id
_entity.type
_entity.pdbx_description
1 polymer ?
#
loop_
_entity_poly.entity_id
_entity_poly.type
_entity_poly.pdbx_seq_one_letter_code
_entity_poly.pdbx_strand_id
1 'polypeptide(L)'
;ASVELMSHQPSPFANLESLKIYPKRFRIGLKDKVDISAEVKNYLLDGSRSATFTIISCEEIIIEKNAISAKNCIAELQLLLEKEKADIETSKDHTEQENAPENHNAKMHEESNAYAENQMQVKGNILHINNYWDRWKKPFKRRKKNINDIISKLQEIRK
;
A
#
# COMPACT_ATOMS: atom_id res chain seq x y z
N ALA A 1 -26.55 6.59 40.87
CA ALA A 1 -25.89 5.28 40.90
C ALA A 1 -24.91 5.30 42.07
N SER A 2 -25.09 4.44 43.07
CA SER A 2 -24.10 4.27 44.14
C SER A 2 -22.92 3.48 43.58
N VAL A 3 -21.71 4.00 43.78
CA VAL A 3 -20.48 3.27 43.44
C VAL A 3 -20.25 2.29 44.59
N GLU A 4 -20.55 1.01 44.38
CA GLU A 4 -20.17 -0.03 45.35
C GLU A 4 -18.64 -0.09 45.45
N LEU A 5 -18.13 -0.08 46.68
CA LEU A 5 -16.70 -0.27 46.93
C LEU A 5 -16.31 -1.69 46.49
N MET A 6 -15.48 -1.78 45.46
CA MET A 6 -14.92 -3.04 44.96
C MET A 6 -14.07 -3.80 46.00
N SER A 7 -13.62 -3.14 47.08
CA SER A 7 -12.70 -3.71 48.06
C SER A 7 -13.27 -4.91 48.84
N HIS A 8 -14.59 -5.09 48.89
CA HIS A 8 -15.23 -6.19 49.60
C HIS A 8 -15.49 -7.42 48.74
N GLN A 9 -15.30 -7.33 47.42
CA GLN A 9 -15.43 -8.48 46.54
C GLN A 9 -14.10 -9.25 46.44
N PRO A 10 -14.15 -10.58 46.26
CA PRO A 10 -12.94 -11.32 45.96
C PRO A 10 -12.37 -10.89 44.60
N SER A 11 -11.05 -11.00 44.46
CA SER A 11 -10.36 -10.79 43.19
C SER A 11 -11.06 -11.58 42.07
N PRO A 12 -11.30 -10.96 40.90
CA PRO A 12 -11.94 -11.64 39.78
C PRO A 12 -11.01 -12.66 39.11
N PHE A 13 -9.72 -12.64 39.46
CA PHE A 13 -8.71 -13.53 38.91
C PHE A 13 -8.05 -14.37 40.00
N ALA A 14 -7.87 -15.65 39.71
CA ALA A 14 -7.10 -16.60 40.51
C ALA A 14 -5.95 -17.17 39.67
N ASN A 15 -4.77 -17.33 40.28
CA ASN A 15 -3.58 -17.95 39.66
C ASN A 15 -3.09 -17.30 38.35
N LEU A 16 -3.17 -15.98 38.20
CA LEU A 16 -2.55 -15.28 37.09
C LEU A 16 -1.02 -15.29 37.17
N GLU A 17 -0.37 -15.44 36.02
CA GLU A 17 1.05 -15.17 35.85
C GLU A 17 1.31 -13.71 35.43
N SER A 18 0.40 -13.12 34.64
CA SER A 18 0.51 -11.72 34.22
C SER A 18 -0.84 -11.06 33.95
N LEU A 19 -0.91 -9.75 34.18
CA LEU A 19 -2.03 -8.87 33.86
C LEU A 19 -1.52 -7.63 33.11
N LYS A 20 -1.97 -7.47 31.86
CA LYS A 20 -1.66 -6.31 31.02
C LYS A 20 -2.90 -5.45 30.82
N ILE A 21 -2.80 -4.16 31.12
CA ILE A 21 -3.88 -3.19 30.89
C ILE A 21 -3.57 -2.37 29.65
N TYR A 22 -4.51 -2.36 28.69
CA TYR A 22 -4.41 -1.61 27.45
C TYR A 22 -5.38 -0.41 27.46
N PRO A 23 -4.89 0.83 27.38
CA PRO A 23 -5.74 2.02 27.28
C PRO A 23 -6.61 2.00 26.01
N LYS A 24 -7.93 2.25 26.17
CA LYS A 24 -8.90 2.23 25.05
C LYS A 24 -9.01 3.55 24.28
N ARG A 25 -8.73 4.69 24.91
CA ARG A 25 -8.92 6.03 24.33
C ARG A 25 -7.60 6.78 24.21
N PHE A 26 -7.17 6.99 22.98
CA PHE A 26 -6.06 7.85 22.62
C PHE A 26 -6.64 9.11 21.97
N ARG A 27 -6.47 10.27 22.61
CA ARG A 27 -6.50 11.55 21.88
C ARG A 27 -5.06 11.85 21.52
N ILE A 28 -4.78 11.92 20.23
CA ILE A 28 -3.46 12.32 19.70
C ILE A 28 -3.09 13.65 20.36
N GLY A 29 -2.00 13.68 21.12
CA GLY A 29 -1.49 14.88 21.79
C GLY A 29 -1.70 14.97 23.31
N LEU A 30 -2.48 14.07 23.92
CA LEU A 30 -2.59 14.01 25.39
C LEU A 30 -1.69 12.89 25.94
N LYS A 31 -0.57 13.30 26.54
CA LYS A 31 0.34 12.47 27.36
C LYS A 31 -0.31 12.13 28.71
N ASP A 32 -1.58 11.77 28.71
CA ASP A 32 -2.25 11.40 29.94
C ASP A 32 -1.74 10.02 30.32
N LYS A 33 -0.77 10.02 31.24
CA LYS A 33 -0.30 8.82 31.92
C LYS A 33 -1.52 8.16 32.56
N VAL A 34 -1.97 7.05 32.00
CA VAL A 34 -3.04 6.25 32.58
C VAL A 34 -2.48 5.64 33.85
N ASP A 35 -2.95 6.12 35.00
CA ASP A 35 -2.62 5.55 36.29
C ASP A 35 -3.85 4.82 36.86
N ILE A 36 -3.62 3.69 37.50
CA ILE A 36 -4.65 2.91 38.18
C ILE A 36 -4.43 3.09 39.68
N SER A 37 -5.51 3.30 40.44
CA SER A 37 -5.40 3.43 41.88
C SER A 37 -4.83 2.15 42.52
N ALA A 38 -4.09 2.31 43.61
CA ALA A 38 -3.54 1.18 44.34
C ALA A 38 -4.63 0.19 44.80
N GLU A 39 -5.82 0.70 45.13
CA GLU A 39 -6.98 -0.11 45.52
C GLU A 39 -7.44 -1.04 44.38
N VAL A 40 -7.62 -0.50 43.17
CA VAL A 40 -8.01 -1.30 42.00
C VAL A 40 -6.91 -2.29 41.64
N LYS A 41 -5.64 -1.88 41.68
CA LYS A 41 -4.52 -2.80 41.43
C LYS A 41 -4.51 -3.96 42.44
N ASN A 42 -4.66 -3.67 43.73
CA ASN A 42 -4.66 -4.69 44.78
C ASN A 42 -5.85 -5.63 44.63
N TYR A 43 -7.04 -5.10 44.34
CA TYR A 43 -8.23 -5.90 44.06
C TYR A 43 -8.01 -6.88 42.90
N LEU A 44 -7.41 -6.41 41.79
CA LEU A 44 -7.16 -7.25 40.61
C LEU A 44 -6.09 -8.33 40.84
N LEU A 45 -5.20 -8.16 41.82
CA LEU A 45 -4.05 -9.03 42.06
C LEU A 45 -4.15 -9.85 43.36
N ASP A 46 -5.18 -9.66 44.18
CA ASP A 46 -5.26 -10.30 45.50
C ASP A 46 -5.28 -11.84 45.40
N GLY A 47 -5.96 -12.39 44.39
CA GLY A 47 -5.96 -13.82 44.09
C GLY A 47 -4.72 -14.31 43.34
N SER A 48 -3.73 -13.46 43.07
CA SER A 48 -2.57 -13.75 42.22
C SER A 48 -1.37 -12.85 42.57
N ARG A 49 -0.90 -12.91 43.82
CA ARG A 49 0.12 -11.98 44.35
C ARG A 49 1.48 -12.05 43.62
N SER A 50 1.78 -13.15 42.97
CA SER A 50 2.99 -13.33 42.15
C SER A 50 2.85 -12.84 40.71
N ALA A 51 1.65 -12.41 40.30
CA ALA A 51 1.40 -12.00 38.92
C ALA A 51 2.15 -10.71 38.57
N THR A 52 2.71 -10.68 37.36
CA THR A 52 3.31 -9.46 36.81
C THR A 52 2.20 -8.51 36.37
N PHE A 53 2.18 -7.28 36.90
CA PHE A 53 1.21 -6.26 36.51
C PHE A 53 1.89 -5.20 35.64
N THR A 54 1.34 -4.94 34.46
CA THR A 54 1.89 -3.96 33.52
C THR A 54 0.78 -3.13 32.88
N ILE A 55 0.94 -1.82 32.91
CA ILE A 55 0.12 -0.90 32.12
C ILE A 55 0.90 -0.62 30.84
N ILE A 56 0.34 -0.98 29.70
CA ILE A 56 0.97 -0.76 28.40
C ILE A 56 0.81 0.71 28.03
N SER A 57 1.91 1.35 27.65
CA SER A 57 1.90 2.75 27.25
C SER A 57 1.18 2.96 25.91
N CYS A 58 0.60 4.14 25.72
CA CYS A 58 0.02 4.51 24.44
C CYS A 58 1.10 4.52 23.34
N GLU A 59 2.31 4.96 23.66
CA GLU A 59 3.46 4.96 22.76
C GLU A 59 3.80 3.56 22.27
N GLU A 60 3.87 2.55 23.14
CA GLU A 60 4.13 1.16 22.74
C GLU A 60 3.07 0.65 21.75
N ILE A 61 1.78 0.93 22.00
CA ILE A 61 0.68 0.54 21.11
C ILE A 61 0.80 1.24 19.75
N ILE A 62 1.18 2.53 19.73
CA ILE A 62 1.37 3.30 18.49
C ILE A 62 2.56 2.75 17.70
N ILE A 63 3.69 2.52 18.38
CA ILE A 63 4.90 1.97 17.76
C ILE A 63 4.59 0.60 17.15
N GLU A 64 3.89 -0.28 17.87
CA GLU A 64 3.49 -1.59 17.36
C GLU A 64 2.58 -1.48 16.13
N LYS A 65 1.55 -0.61 16.18
CA LYS A 65 0.66 -0.37 15.05
C LYS A 65 1.38 0.21 13.83
N ASN A 66 2.28 1.16 14.04
CA ASN A 66 3.07 1.76 12.97
C ASN A 66 4.02 0.72 12.36
N ALA A 67 4.66 -0.13 13.18
CA ALA A 67 5.53 -1.20 12.71
C ALA A 67 4.77 -2.23 11.86
N ILE A 68 3.56 -2.65 12.29
CA ILE A 68 2.70 -3.55 11.52
C ILE A 68 2.30 -2.88 10.19
N SER A 69 1.87 -1.62 10.25
CA SER A 69 1.44 -0.87 9.06
C SER A 69 2.59 -0.71 8.06
N ALA A 70 3.79 -0.37 8.53
CA ALA A 70 4.99 -0.26 7.72
C ALA A 70 5.37 -1.60 7.07
N LYS A 71 5.33 -2.71 7.82
CA LYS A 71 5.57 -4.06 7.27
C LYS A 71 4.61 -4.39 6.12
N ASN A 72 3.31 -4.12 6.30
CA ASN A 72 2.31 -4.37 5.26
C ASN A 72 2.56 -3.48 4.02
N CYS A 73 2.90 -2.20 4.23
CA CYS A 73 3.23 -1.29 3.13
C CYS A 73 4.47 -1.74 2.35
N ILE A 74 5.51 -2.23 3.04
CA ILE A 74 6.72 -2.76 2.39
C ILE A 74 6.38 -4.00 1.55
N ALA A 75 5.58 -4.92 2.07
CA ALA A 75 5.17 -6.11 1.32
C ALA A 75 4.35 -5.76 0.06
N GLU A 76 3.41 -4.81 0.18
CA GLU A 76 2.66 -4.30 -0.97
C GLU A 76 3.56 -3.61 -2.00
N LEU A 77 4.52 -2.81 -1.51
CA LEU A 77 5.49 -2.12 -2.37
C LEU A 77 6.34 -3.11 -3.17
N GLN A 78 6.81 -4.19 -2.53
CA GLN A 78 7.56 -5.26 -3.21
C GLN A 78 6.73 -5.89 -4.33
N LEU A 79 5.46 -6.20 -4.08
CA LEU A 79 4.56 -6.78 -5.09
C LEU A 79 4.35 -5.81 -6.27
N LEU A 80 4.12 -4.52 -5.99
CA LEU A 80 3.95 -3.50 -7.03
C LEU A 80 5.21 -3.32 -7.88
N LEU A 81 6.39 -3.36 -7.26
CA LEU A 81 7.67 -3.23 -7.97
C LEU A 81 7.94 -4.43 -8.89
N GLU A 82 7.71 -5.66 -8.41
CA GLU A 82 7.87 -6.85 -9.25
C GLU A 82 6.89 -6.85 -10.43
N LYS A 83 5.64 -6.42 -10.19
CA LYS A 83 4.66 -6.28 -11.25
C LYS A 83 5.07 -5.24 -12.29
N GLU A 84 5.52 -4.07 -11.87
CA GLU A 84 5.97 -3.02 -12.81
C GLU A 84 7.21 -3.45 -13.58
N LYS A 85 8.13 -4.17 -12.95
CA LYS A 85 9.32 -4.72 -13.61
C LYS A 85 8.93 -5.70 -14.73
N ALA A 86 8.03 -6.64 -14.45
CA ALA A 86 7.51 -7.57 -15.46
C ALA A 86 6.77 -6.83 -16.59
N ASP A 87 5.95 -5.83 -16.25
CA ASP A 87 5.23 -5.00 -17.21
C ASP A 87 6.17 -4.20 -18.14
N ILE A 88 7.35 -3.80 -17.66
CA ILE A 88 8.39 -3.16 -18.48
C ILE A 88 9.05 -4.17 -19.42
N GLU A 89 9.39 -5.36 -18.91
CA GLU A 89 10.02 -6.44 -19.68
C GLU A 89 9.13 -6.89 -20.85
N THR A 90 7.85 -7.21 -20.59
CA THR A 90 6.90 -7.59 -21.66
C THR A 90 6.69 -6.47 -22.69
N SER A 91 6.77 -5.20 -22.27
CA SER A 91 6.63 -4.09 -23.20
C SER A 91 7.83 -3.90 -24.14
N LYS A 92 9.03 -4.36 -23.75
CA LYS A 92 10.22 -4.32 -24.62
C LYS A 92 10.14 -5.35 -25.74
N ASP A 93 9.72 -6.58 -25.43
CA ASP A 93 9.69 -7.70 -26.38
C ASP A 93 8.79 -7.43 -27.60
N HIS A 94 7.68 -6.70 -27.41
CA HIS A 94 6.78 -6.33 -28.51
C HIS A 94 7.33 -5.26 -29.45
N THR A 95 8.31 -4.46 -29.02
CA THR A 95 8.95 -3.42 -29.83
C THR A 95 10.05 -3.96 -30.75
N GLU A 96 10.68 -5.09 -30.40
CA GLU A 96 11.75 -5.68 -31.22
C GLU A 96 11.20 -6.48 -32.41
N GLN A 97 10.00 -7.05 -32.29
CA GLN A 97 9.37 -7.86 -33.34
C GLN A 97 8.72 -7.03 -34.47
N GLU A 98 8.43 -5.75 -34.23
CA GLU A 98 7.71 -4.86 -35.16
C GLU A 98 8.65 -4.03 -36.08
N ASN A 99 9.98 -4.14 -35.89
CA ASN A 99 11.00 -3.47 -36.72
C ASN A 99 11.41 -4.26 -37.98
N ALA A 100 10.71 -5.36 -38.32
CA ALA A 100 10.91 -5.99 -39.61
C ALA A 100 10.28 -5.10 -40.70
N PRO A 101 11.05 -4.49 -41.61
CA PRO A 101 10.45 -3.69 -42.66
C PRO A 101 9.67 -4.64 -43.58
N GLU A 102 8.34 -4.50 -43.62
CA GLU A 102 7.53 -5.02 -44.73
C GLU A 102 7.96 -4.25 -45.99
N ASN A 103 8.97 -4.81 -46.66
CA ASN A 103 9.50 -4.34 -47.92
C ASN A 103 8.47 -4.60 -49.03
N HIS A 104 7.53 -3.67 -49.21
CA HIS A 104 6.71 -3.61 -50.42
C HIS A 104 7.32 -2.61 -51.41
N ASN A 105 8.50 -2.93 -51.94
CA ASN A 105 9.01 -2.27 -53.13
C ASN A 105 8.52 -3.02 -54.38
N ALA A 106 7.37 -2.60 -54.92
CA ALA A 106 7.00 -2.87 -56.31
C ALA A 106 7.04 -1.54 -57.08
N LYS A 107 8.08 -1.36 -57.89
CA LYS A 107 8.30 -0.20 -58.76
C LYS A 107 7.72 -0.50 -60.14
N MET A 108 6.70 0.24 -60.58
CA MET A 108 6.43 0.49 -62.00
C MET A 108 5.84 1.90 -62.20
N HIS A 109 6.28 2.53 -63.29
CA HIS A 109 6.00 3.89 -63.73
C HIS A 109 4.51 4.21 -63.93
N GLU A 110 4.06 5.41 -63.53
CA GLU A 110 3.31 6.39 -64.37
C GLU A 110 2.96 7.67 -63.55
N GLU A 111 3.46 8.83 -63.99
CA GLU A 111 3.41 10.12 -63.28
C GLU A 111 2.01 10.78 -63.17
N SER A 112 0.93 10.07 -63.45
CA SER A 112 -0.45 10.56 -63.30
C SER A 112 -1.10 10.17 -61.96
N ASN A 113 -0.59 9.14 -61.27
CA ASN A 113 -1.15 8.61 -60.01
C ASN A 113 -0.41 9.05 -58.74
N ALA A 114 0.72 9.75 -58.87
CA ALA A 114 1.59 10.07 -57.74
C ALA A 114 0.91 10.90 -56.63
N TYR A 115 -0.06 11.77 -56.97
CA TYR A 115 -0.78 12.57 -55.96
C TYR A 115 -1.75 11.73 -55.13
N ALA A 116 -2.49 10.83 -55.79
CA ALA A 116 -3.43 9.93 -55.12
C ALA A 116 -2.70 8.89 -54.26
N GLU A 117 -1.58 8.37 -54.75
CA GLU A 117 -0.69 7.45 -54.01
C GLU A 117 -0.06 8.13 -52.80
N ASN A 118 0.45 9.35 -52.94
CA ASN A 118 0.97 10.13 -51.81
C ASN A 118 -0.12 10.41 -50.76
N GLN A 119 -1.35 10.74 -51.18
CA GLN A 119 -2.45 10.92 -50.24
C GLN A 119 -2.83 9.62 -49.53
N MET A 120 -2.83 8.49 -50.24
CA MET A 120 -3.13 7.18 -49.67
C MET A 120 -2.05 6.75 -48.66
N GLN A 121 -0.79 7.03 -48.98
CA GLN A 121 0.35 6.80 -48.08
C GLN A 121 0.28 7.70 -46.84
N VAL A 122 -0.03 8.98 -46.98
CA VAL A 122 -0.21 9.91 -45.85
C VAL A 122 -1.37 9.46 -44.94
N LYS A 123 -2.50 9.04 -45.51
CA LYS A 123 -3.63 8.49 -44.74
C LYS A 123 -3.25 7.20 -44.01
N GLY A 124 -2.52 6.30 -44.67
CA GLY A 124 -1.98 5.09 -44.06
C GLY A 124 -1.06 5.40 -42.89
N ASN A 125 -0.15 6.37 -43.05
CA ASN A 125 0.77 6.81 -42.01
C ASN A 125 0.04 7.43 -40.81
N ILE A 126 -0.97 8.28 -41.05
CA ILE A 126 -1.80 8.86 -39.98
C ILE A 126 -2.55 7.77 -39.21
N LEU A 127 -3.13 6.79 -39.91
CA LEU A 127 -3.82 5.67 -39.28
C LEU A 127 -2.85 4.85 -38.41
N HIS A 128 -1.64 4.59 -38.92
CA HIS A 128 -0.60 3.89 -38.20
C HIS A 128 -0.19 4.64 -36.92
N ILE A 129 0.06 5.96 -37.01
CA ILE A 129 0.39 6.81 -35.85
C ILE A 129 -0.73 6.80 -34.80
N ASN A 130 -1.99 6.90 -35.22
CA ASN A 130 -3.14 6.86 -34.31
C ASN A 130 -3.26 5.51 -33.60
N ASN A 131 -3.07 4.41 -34.33
CA ASN A 131 -3.07 3.06 -33.75
C ASN A 131 -1.95 2.88 -32.74
N TYR A 132 -0.74 3.40 -33.01
CA TYR A 132 0.33 3.46 -32.03
C TYR A 132 -0.11 4.25 -30.79
N TRP A 133 -0.61 5.47 -30.96
CA TRP A 133 -1.00 6.33 -29.84
C TRP A 133 -2.06 5.67 -28.94
N ASP A 134 -3.07 5.02 -29.52
CA ASP A 134 -4.10 4.29 -28.78
C ASP A 134 -3.54 3.05 -28.05
N ARG A 135 -2.57 2.35 -28.65
CA ARG A 135 -1.86 1.23 -28.03
C ARG A 135 -1.08 1.67 -26.79
N TRP A 136 -0.43 2.84 -26.83
CA TRP A 136 0.39 3.37 -25.73
C TRP A 136 -0.43 4.02 -24.59
N LYS A 137 -1.66 4.48 -24.89
CA LYS A 137 -2.52 5.20 -23.93
C LYS A 137 -2.87 4.37 -22.68
N LYS A 138 -3.22 3.10 -22.86
CA LYS A 138 -3.58 2.20 -21.73
C LYS A 138 -2.37 1.87 -20.84
N PRO A 139 -1.21 1.41 -21.37
CA PRO A 139 0.00 1.23 -20.58
C PRO A 139 0.43 2.50 -19.83
N PHE A 140 0.41 3.66 -20.48
CA PHE A 140 0.81 4.92 -19.85
C PHE A 140 -0.08 5.29 -18.64
N LYS A 141 -1.40 5.16 -18.78
CA LYS A 141 -2.35 5.41 -17.69
C LYS A 141 -2.15 4.42 -16.53
N ARG A 142 -1.89 3.14 -16.84
CA ARG A 142 -1.60 2.10 -15.85
C ARG A 142 -0.31 2.42 -15.08
N ARG A 143 0.78 2.74 -15.77
CA ARG A 143 2.07 3.12 -15.15
C ARG A 143 1.94 4.34 -14.25
N LYS A 144 1.22 5.37 -14.70
CA LYS A 144 0.95 6.56 -13.87
C LYS A 144 0.25 6.20 -12.56
N LYS A 145 -0.75 5.30 -12.59
CA LYS A 145 -1.43 4.82 -11.39
C LYS A 145 -0.46 4.06 -10.47
N ASN A 146 0.31 3.11 -11.02
CA ASN A 146 1.26 2.32 -10.25
C ASN A 146 2.30 3.20 -9.53
N ILE A 147 2.85 4.21 -10.20
CA ILE A 147 3.80 5.17 -9.61
C ILE A 147 3.16 5.94 -8.45
N ASN A 148 1.91 6.40 -8.60
CA ASN A 148 1.20 7.09 -7.53
C ASN A 148 0.95 6.19 -6.31
N ASP A 149 0.61 4.92 -6.54
CA ASP A 149 0.41 3.92 -5.47
C ASP A 149 1.74 3.68 -4.72
N ILE A 150 2.86 3.54 -5.45
CA ILE A 150 4.22 3.43 -4.88
C ILE A 150 4.57 4.65 -4.02
N ILE A 151 4.36 5.87 -4.54
CA ILE A 151 4.64 7.10 -3.80
C ILE A 151 3.81 7.16 -2.51
N SER A 152 2.54 6.79 -2.57
CA SER A 152 1.65 6.80 -1.41
C SER A 152 2.15 5.84 -0.32
N LYS A 153 2.58 4.62 -0.70
CA LYS A 153 3.12 3.64 0.25
C LYS A 153 4.43 4.11 0.89
N LEU A 154 5.33 4.73 0.12
CA LEU A 154 6.57 5.31 0.65
C LEU A 154 6.28 6.45 1.64
N GLN A 155 5.25 7.25 1.39
CA GLN A 155 4.83 8.31 2.31
C GLN A 155 4.21 7.77 3.60
N GLU A 156 3.49 6.64 3.54
CA GLU A 156 2.94 5.96 4.72
C GLU A 156 4.06 5.40 5.61
N ILE A 157 5.10 4.81 5.02
CA ILE A 157 6.27 4.28 5.76
C ILE A 157 7.07 5.40 6.44
N ARG A 158 7.13 6.59 5.84
CA ARG A 158 7.92 7.71 6.37
C ARG A 158 7.32 8.35 7.65
N LYS A 159 6.03 8.15 7.92
CA LYS A 159 5.32 8.75 9.06
C LYS A 159 5.70 8.08 10.38
#